data_AF-A0A363TV78-F1
#
_entry.id   AF-A0A363TV78-F1
#
_cell.length_a   1.000
_cell.length_b   1.000
_cell.length_c   1.000
_cell.angle_alpha   90.00
_cell.angle_beta   90.00
_cell.angle_gamma   90.00
#
_symmetry.space_group_name_H-M   'P 1'
#
loop_
_entity.id
_entity.type
_entity.pdbx_description
1 polymer ?
#
loop_
_entity_poly.entity_id
_entity_poly.type
_entity_poly.pdbx_seq_one_letter_code
_entity_poly.pdbx_strand_id
1 'polypeptide(L)'
;NNVIETNLEERQKEAARAEDIVADEVRNFFRWLEAQQVTPTIVMLRKKFEEIKNAEVAKAIAMLGAEDPKTKKVVESMASAILNKVLHPPITALKKDVDGRSVTELVATVRELFDLSENGGQTDAVPEEPKGREGGKIG
;
A
#
# COMPACT_ATOMS: atom_id res chain seq x y z
N ASN A 1 61.36 -19.32 -8.14
CA ASN A 1 59.94 -19.39 -8.56
C ASN A 1 58.90 -19.32 -7.44
N ASN A 2 59.24 -19.44 -6.16
CA ASN A 2 58.26 -19.54 -5.07
C ASN A 2 57.48 -18.22 -4.74
N VAL A 3 58.14 -17.06 -4.85
CA VAL A 3 57.56 -15.76 -4.45
C VAL A 3 56.45 -15.28 -5.40
N ILE A 4 56.49 -15.71 -6.66
CA ILE A 4 55.51 -15.32 -7.69
C ILE A 4 54.20 -16.10 -7.51
N GLU A 5 54.29 -17.39 -7.17
CA GLU A 5 53.13 -18.24 -6.89
C GLU A 5 52.39 -17.77 -5.63
N THR A 6 53.11 -17.44 -4.55
CA THR A 6 52.49 -16.88 -3.33
C THR A 6 51.78 -15.53 -3.59
N ASN A 7 52.37 -14.66 -4.43
CA ASN A 7 51.75 -13.37 -4.77
C ASN A 7 50.47 -13.54 -5.60
N LEU A 8 50.41 -14.58 -6.44
CA LEU A 8 49.25 -14.89 -7.26
C LEU A 8 48.10 -15.45 -6.41
N GLU A 9 48.39 -16.33 -5.48
CA GLU A 9 47.41 -16.90 -4.53
C GLU A 9 46.82 -15.82 -3.61
N GLU A 10 47.64 -14.90 -3.08
CA GLU A 10 47.17 -13.78 -2.27
C GLU A 10 46.24 -12.85 -3.05
N ARG A 11 46.60 -12.51 -4.30
CA ARG A 11 45.76 -11.68 -5.20
C ARG A 11 44.44 -12.35 -5.53
N GLN A 12 44.41 -13.66 -5.76
CA GLN A 12 43.17 -14.40 -6.01
C GLN A 12 42.25 -14.40 -4.78
N LYS A 13 42.83 -14.57 -3.59
CA LYS A 13 42.09 -14.56 -2.32
C LYS A 13 41.56 -13.18 -1.94
N GLU A 14 42.24 -12.13 -2.38
CA GLU A 14 41.80 -10.74 -2.24
C GLU A 14 40.74 -10.38 -3.28
N ALA A 15 40.87 -10.85 -4.52
CA ALA A 15 39.85 -10.72 -5.55
C ALA A 15 38.53 -11.41 -5.17
N ALA A 16 38.60 -12.65 -4.65
CA ALA A 16 37.40 -13.38 -4.18
C ALA A 16 36.69 -12.63 -3.03
N ARG A 17 37.45 -12.06 -2.08
CA ARG A 17 36.88 -11.21 -1.03
C ARG A 17 36.23 -9.94 -1.58
N ALA A 18 36.83 -9.32 -2.60
CA ALA A 18 36.24 -8.16 -3.26
C ALA A 18 34.93 -8.53 -3.98
N GLU A 19 34.87 -9.70 -4.63
CA GLU A 19 33.65 -10.22 -5.27
C GLU A 19 32.52 -10.46 -4.27
N ASP A 20 32.82 -11.04 -3.09
CA ASP A 20 31.84 -11.25 -2.02
C ASP A 20 31.25 -9.93 -1.51
N ILE A 21 32.11 -8.92 -1.28
CA ILE A 21 31.69 -7.58 -0.85
C ILE A 21 30.78 -6.92 -1.90
N VAL A 22 31.12 -7.05 -3.18
CA VAL A 22 30.29 -6.52 -4.28
C VAL A 22 28.93 -7.24 -4.31
N ALA A 23 28.90 -8.56 -4.13
CA ALA A 23 27.66 -9.33 -4.10
C ALA A 23 26.76 -8.98 -2.90
N ASP A 24 27.34 -8.68 -1.74
CA ASP A 24 26.61 -8.13 -0.59
C ASP A 24 26.03 -6.75 -0.89
N GLU A 25 26.81 -5.86 -1.50
CA GLU A 25 26.35 -4.49 -1.79
C GLU A 25 25.28 -4.44 -2.88
N VAL A 26 25.35 -5.32 -3.89
CA VAL A 26 24.28 -5.50 -4.88
C VAL A 26 22.99 -5.96 -4.19
N ARG A 27 23.06 -6.89 -3.24
CA ARG A 27 21.88 -7.33 -2.46
C ARG A 27 21.32 -6.20 -1.60
N ASN A 28 22.18 -5.39 -0.98
CA ASN A 28 21.77 -4.20 -0.23
C ASN A 28 21.05 -3.19 -1.12
N PHE A 29 21.58 -2.93 -2.31
CA PHE A 29 21.00 -2.01 -3.28
C PHE A 29 19.60 -2.45 -3.74
N PHE A 30 19.41 -3.74 -4.05
CA PHE A 30 18.09 -4.25 -4.41
C PHE A 30 17.09 -4.14 -3.26
N ARG A 31 17.46 -4.48 -2.02
CA ARG A 31 16.59 -4.28 -0.84
C ARG A 31 16.17 -2.82 -0.67
N TRP A 32 17.11 -1.90 -0.85
CA TRP A 32 16.84 -0.47 -0.80
C TRP A 32 15.87 -0.01 -1.91
N LEU A 33 16.05 -0.51 -3.13
CA LEU A 33 15.17 -0.22 -4.26
C LEU A 33 13.74 -0.74 -4.03
N GLU A 34 13.60 -1.94 -3.44
CA GLU A 34 12.29 -2.52 -3.09
C GLU A 34 11.59 -1.71 -1.98
N ALA A 35 12.33 -1.26 -0.96
CA ALA A 35 11.82 -0.40 0.10
C ALA A 35 11.23 0.92 -0.44
N GLN A 36 11.71 1.40 -1.59
CA GLN A 36 11.19 2.62 -2.22
C GLN A 36 9.71 2.50 -2.65
N GLN A 37 9.20 1.29 -2.90
CA GLN A 37 7.81 1.06 -3.33
C GLN A 37 6.80 0.97 -2.16
N VAL A 38 7.29 0.79 -0.93
CA VAL A 38 6.46 0.69 0.28
C VAL A 38 5.76 2.02 0.57
N THR A 39 6.52 3.11 0.56
CA THR A 39 5.99 4.44 0.94
C THR A 39 4.88 4.92 0.00
N PRO A 40 5.03 4.90 -1.33
CA PRO A 40 3.95 5.26 -2.26
C PRO A 40 2.70 4.40 -2.06
N THR A 41 2.87 3.11 -1.81
CA THR A 41 1.75 2.18 -1.57
C THR A 41 0.98 2.54 -0.30
N ILE A 42 1.67 2.88 0.79
CA ILE A 42 1.03 3.34 2.04
C ILE A 42 0.25 4.65 1.81
N VAL A 43 0.80 5.57 1.01
CA VAL A 43 0.13 6.84 0.69
C VAL A 43 -1.16 6.59 -0.10
N MET A 44 -1.10 5.78 -1.16
CA MET A 44 -2.29 5.41 -1.96
C MET A 44 -3.35 4.72 -1.11
N LEU A 45 -2.95 3.77 -0.27
CA LEU A 45 -3.87 3.05 0.63
C LEU A 45 -4.58 4.01 1.59
N ARG A 46 -3.84 4.91 2.24
CA ARG A 46 -4.43 5.91 3.13
C ARG A 46 -5.39 6.82 2.40
N LYS A 47 -5.01 7.33 1.23
CA LYS A 47 -5.85 8.23 0.42
C LYS A 47 -7.20 7.57 0.07
N LYS A 48 -7.18 6.35 -0.46
CA LYS A 48 -8.40 5.60 -0.81
C LYS A 48 -9.35 5.43 0.38
N PHE A 49 -8.81 5.04 1.54
CA PHE A 49 -9.63 4.84 2.74
C PHE A 49 -10.17 6.16 3.31
N GLU A 50 -9.39 7.25 3.25
CA GLU A 50 -9.88 8.57 3.65
C GLU A 50 -11.00 9.09 2.75
N GLU A 51 -10.93 8.84 1.44
CA GLU A 51 -12.01 9.16 0.49
C GLU A 51 -13.31 8.40 0.84
N ILE A 52 -13.20 7.09 1.08
CA ILE A 52 -14.34 6.26 1.52
C ILE A 52 -14.90 6.79 2.85
N LYS A 53 -14.04 7.07 3.83
CA LYS A 53 -14.44 7.61 5.14
C LYS A 53 -15.25 8.90 4.98
N ASN A 54 -14.75 9.84 4.17
CA ASN A 54 -15.40 11.14 3.98
C ASN A 54 -16.78 10.99 3.31
N ALA A 55 -16.90 10.11 2.31
CA ALA A 55 -18.17 9.83 1.66
C ALA A 55 -19.22 9.23 2.62
N GLU A 56 -18.82 8.22 3.41
CA GLU A 56 -19.73 7.56 4.35
C GLU A 56 -20.08 8.45 5.55
N VAL A 57 -19.14 9.25 6.06
CA VAL A 57 -19.42 10.24 7.10
C VAL A 57 -20.41 11.29 6.61
N ALA A 58 -20.23 11.82 5.40
CA ALA A 58 -21.14 12.80 4.82
C ALA A 58 -22.56 12.22 4.67
N LYS A 59 -22.67 10.98 4.18
CA LYS A 59 -23.94 10.25 4.07
C LYS A 59 -24.59 10.05 5.44
N ALA A 60 -23.84 9.62 6.44
CA ALA A 60 -24.34 9.41 7.80
C ALA A 60 -24.84 10.71 8.43
N ILE A 61 -24.09 11.81 8.29
CA ILE A 61 -24.49 13.13 8.79
C ILE A 61 -25.79 13.59 8.12
N ALA A 62 -25.91 13.43 6.80
CA ALA A 62 -27.12 13.79 6.06
C ALA A 62 -28.34 12.97 6.51
N MET A 63 -28.19 11.65 6.69
CA MET A 63 -29.25 10.77 7.16
C MET A 63 -29.70 11.09 8.59
N LEU A 64 -28.78 11.54 9.45
CA LEU A 64 -29.09 11.93 10.82
C LEU A 64 -29.76 13.31 10.90
N GLY A 65 -29.77 14.10 9.81
CA GLY A 65 -30.16 15.52 9.88
C GLY A 65 -29.31 16.31 10.86
N ALA A 66 -28.08 15.86 11.12
CA ALA A 66 -27.25 16.39 12.18
C ALA A 66 -26.62 17.72 11.73
N GLU A 67 -27.21 18.83 12.17
CA GLU A 67 -26.64 20.16 11.97
C GLU A 67 -25.67 20.54 13.11
N ASP A 68 -25.81 19.91 14.28
CA ASP A 68 -25.01 20.25 15.44
C ASP A 68 -23.54 19.79 15.29
N PRO A 69 -22.55 20.65 15.61
CA PRO A 69 -21.13 20.33 15.43
C PRO A 69 -20.64 19.15 16.28
N LYS A 70 -21.32 18.84 17.39
CA LYS A 70 -20.90 17.79 18.32
C LYS A 70 -21.15 16.41 17.71
N THR A 71 -22.33 16.19 17.14
CA THR A 71 -22.69 14.93 16.48
C THR A 71 -21.78 14.67 15.28
N LYS A 72 -21.56 15.67 14.41
CA LYS A 72 -20.61 15.56 13.28
C LYS A 72 -19.23 15.10 13.73
N LYS A 73 -18.68 15.76 14.76
CA LYS A 73 -17.37 15.43 15.33
C LYS A 73 -17.30 14.01 15.90
N VAL A 74 -18.37 13.54 16.57
CA VAL A 74 -18.42 12.17 17.11
C VAL A 74 -18.40 11.14 15.99
N VAL A 75 -19.19 11.34 14.93
CA VAL A 75 -19.24 10.44 13.76
C VAL A 75 -17.88 10.41 13.04
N GLU A 76 -17.28 11.57 12.78
CA GLU A 76 -15.95 11.68 12.17
C GLU A 76 -14.87 11.00 13.02
N SER A 77 -14.89 11.20 14.34
CA SER A 77 -13.93 10.61 15.27
C SER A 77 -14.07 9.08 15.33
N MET A 78 -15.30 8.58 15.33
CA MET A 78 -15.58 7.14 15.28
C MET A 78 -15.05 6.52 13.99
N ALA A 79 -15.37 7.11 12.83
CA ALA A 79 -14.91 6.63 11.53
C ALA A 79 -13.38 6.63 11.44
N SER A 80 -12.73 7.70 11.90
CA SER A 80 -11.26 7.81 11.94
C SER A 80 -10.63 6.78 12.87
N ALA A 81 -11.26 6.48 14.02
CA ALA A 81 -10.78 5.47 14.95
C ALA A 81 -10.85 4.05 14.36
N ILE A 82 -11.92 3.72 13.64
CA ILE A 82 -12.06 2.45 12.93
C ILE A 82 -10.98 2.33 11.85
N LEU A 83 -10.82 3.36 11.03
CA LEU A 83 -9.86 3.37 9.93
C LEU A 83 -8.42 3.24 10.43
N ASN A 84 -8.07 3.93 11.52
CA ASN A 84 -6.76 3.76 12.16
C ASN A 84 -6.52 2.32 12.63
N LYS A 85 -7.52 1.67 13.23
CA LYS A 85 -7.42 0.27 13.69
C LYS A 85 -7.27 -0.71 12.53
N VAL A 86 -8.00 -0.48 11.43
CA VAL A 86 -7.95 -1.33 10.23
C VAL A 86 -6.65 -1.15 9.46
N LEU A 87 -6.16 0.09 9.31
CA LEU A 87 -4.96 0.39 8.54
C LEU A 87 -3.65 0.14 9.30
N HIS A 88 -3.67 0.09 10.63
CA HIS A 88 -2.45 -0.13 11.41
C HIS A 88 -1.78 -1.48 11.05
N PRO A 89 -2.45 -2.65 11.11
CA PRO A 89 -1.82 -3.93 10.77
C PRO A 89 -1.19 -4.00 9.36
N PRO A 90 -1.87 -3.63 8.25
CA PRO A 90 -1.27 -3.71 6.92
C PRO A 90 -0.13 -2.71 6.74
N ILE A 91 -0.23 -1.49 7.29
CA ILE A 91 0.86 -0.51 7.23
C ILE A 91 2.08 -0.99 8.03
N THR A 92 1.86 -1.57 9.21
CA THR A 92 2.95 -2.16 10.00
C THR A 92 3.61 -3.32 9.26
N ALA A 93 2.82 -4.17 8.60
CA ALA A 93 3.36 -5.27 7.80
C ALA A 93 4.22 -4.77 6.62
N LEU A 94 3.75 -3.75 5.90
CA LEU A 94 4.49 -3.14 4.79
C LEU A 94 5.81 -2.48 5.21
N LYS A 95 5.88 -1.97 6.45
CA LYS A 95 7.08 -1.31 6.99
C LYS A 95 8.08 -2.27 7.65
N LYS A 96 7.71 -3.53 7.86
CA LYS A 96 8.62 -4.51 8.45
C LYS A 96 9.51 -5.09 7.35
N ASP A 97 10.82 -5.01 7.53
CA ASP A 97 11.74 -5.93 6.89
C ASP A 97 11.49 -7.31 7.49
N VAL A 98 10.88 -8.20 6.71
CA VAL A 98 10.64 -9.58 7.13
C VAL A 98 11.68 -10.44 6.44
N ASP A 99 12.64 -10.96 7.22
CA ASP A 99 13.56 -11.99 6.75
C ASP A 99 12.75 -13.14 6.12
N GLY A 100 12.96 -13.37 4.82
CA GLY A 100 12.34 -14.47 4.06
C GLY A 100 11.01 -14.16 3.36
N ARG A 101 10.45 -12.96 3.42
CA ARG A 101 9.30 -12.56 2.58
C ARG A 101 9.67 -11.34 1.74
N SER A 102 9.52 -11.43 0.41
CA SER A 102 9.81 -10.30 -0.47
C SER A 102 8.84 -9.16 -0.17
N VAL A 103 9.37 -8.00 0.22
CA VAL A 103 8.60 -6.76 0.42
C VAL A 103 7.82 -6.41 -0.86
N THR A 104 8.40 -6.73 -2.02
CA THR A 104 7.79 -6.56 -3.34
C THR A 104 6.51 -7.37 -3.52
N GLU A 105 6.48 -8.63 -3.09
CA GLU A 105 5.27 -9.48 -3.17
C GLU A 105 4.14 -8.96 -2.28
N LEU A 106 4.49 -8.51 -1.06
CA LEU A 106 3.51 -7.92 -0.14
C LEU A 106 2.95 -6.60 -0.69
N VAL A 107 3.81 -5.75 -1.25
CA VAL A 107 3.39 -4.51 -1.92
C VAL A 107 2.45 -4.82 -3.09
N ALA A 108 2.79 -5.77 -3.96
CA ALA A 108 1.94 -6.17 -5.08
C ALA A 108 0.58 -6.69 -4.60
N THR A 109 0.58 -7.57 -3.58
CA THR A 109 -0.65 -8.13 -2.99
C THR A 109 -1.54 -7.03 -2.41
N VAL A 110 -0.97 -6.06 -1.67
CA VAL A 110 -1.75 -4.94 -1.12
C VAL A 110 -2.30 -4.05 -2.23
N ARG A 111 -1.53 -3.79 -3.29
CA ARG A 111 -2.02 -3.02 -4.44
C ARG A 111 -3.17 -3.71 -5.15
N GLU A 112 -3.12 -5.02 -5.31
CA GLU A 112 -4.19 -5.82 -5.92
C GLU A 112 -5.44 -5.86 -5.02
N LEU A 113 -5.29 -6.24 -3.74
CA LEU A 113 -6.41 -6.38 -2.80
C LEU A 113 -7.22 -5.08 -2.62
N PHE A 114 -6.55 -3.93 -2.72
CA PHE A 114 -7.17 -2.63 -2.52
C PHE A 114 -7.29 -1.80 -3.80
N ASP A 115 -6.97 -2.37 -4.98
CA ASP A 115 -6.99 -1.66 -6.26
C ASP A 115 -6.29 -0.29 -6.17
N LEU A 116 -5.00 -0.32 -5.82
CA LEU A 116 -4.14 0.87 -5.64
C LEU A 116 -3.31 1.06 -6.91
N SER A 117 -3.88 1.75 -7.90
CA SER A 117 -3.19 2.12 -9.13
C SER A 117 -2.77 3.60 -9.10
N GLU A 118 -1.63 3.94 -9.73
CA GLU A 118 -1.17 5.34 -9.84
C GLU A 118 -2.13 6.21 -10.68
N ASN A 119 -3.07 5.58 -11.40
CA ASN A 119 -4.18 6.20 -12.11
C ASN A 119 -5.48 6.14 -11.28
N GLY A 120 -5.43 6.48 -9.99
CA GLY A 120 -6.59 6.48 -9.08
C GLY A 120 -7.68 7.47 -9.46
N GLY A 121 -8.37 7.23 -10.58
CA GLY A 121 -9.33 8.15 -11.17
C GLY A 121 -10.24 7.58 -12.25
N GLN A 122 -10.46 6.26 -12.33
CA GLN A 122 -11.54 5.66 -13.13
C GLN A 122 -11.67 4.15 -12.82
N THR A 123 -12.38 3.82 -11.75
CA THR A 123 -13.09 2.54 -11.65
C THR A 123 -14.52 2.86 -11.22
N ASP A 124 -15.34 3.07 -12.25
CA ASP A 124 -16.78 2.83 -12.32
C ASP A 124 -17.57 3.04 -11.03
N ALA A 125 -17.99 4.29 -10.83
CA ALA A 125 -19.33 4.49 -10.32
C ALA A 125 -20.28 3.74 -11.27
N VAL A 126 -20.86 2.64 -10.82
CA VAL A 126 -22.09 2.12 -11.40
C VAL A 126 -23.22 2.82 -10.65
N PRO A 127 -23.87 3.85 -11.21
CA PRO A 127 -25.20 4.19 -10.76
C PRO A 127 -26.13 3.09 -11.29
N GLU A 128 -26.58 2.20 -10.41
CA GLU A 128 -27.79 1.45 -10.73
C GLU A 128 -28.96 2.44 -10.72
N GLU A 129 -29.31 2.93 -11.91
CA GLU A 129 -30.60 3.54 -12.17
C GLU A 129 -31.70 2.47 -12.01
N PRO A 130 -32.71 2.66 -11.15
CA PRO A 130 -33.92 1.87 -11.27
C PRO A 130 -34.67 2.30 -12.55
N LYS A 131 -34.54 1.49 -13.60
CA LYS A 131 -35.35 1.60 -14.82
C LYS A 131 -36.84 1.63 -14.47
N GLY A 132 -37.53 2.62 -15.01
CA GLY A 132 -38.95 2.82 -14.84
C GLY A 132 -39.80 1.61 -15.25
N ARG A 133 -40.90 1.42 -14.52
CA ARG A 133 -42.10 0.77 -15.04
C ARG A 133 -43.10 1.86 -15.40
N GLU A 134 -43.02 2.34 -16.63
CA GLU A 134 -44.18 2.83 -17.36
C GLU A 134 -44.71 1.70 -18.24
N GLY A 135 -46.04 1.56 -18.28
CA GLY A 135 -46.73 0.70 -19.24
C GLY A 135 -47.59 -0.39 -18.62
N GLY A 136 -48.85 -0.06 -18.33
CA GLY A 136 -49.85 -1.02 -17.89
C GLY A 136 -51.28 -0.49 -18.04
N LYS A 137 -51.59 0.08 -19.21
CA LYS A 137 -52.94 0.44 -19.62
C LYS A 137 -53.70 -0.86 -19.90
N ILE A 138 -54.69 -1.22 -19.08
CA ILE A 138 -55.70 -2.23 -19.41
C ILE A 138 -57.06 -1.78 -18.87
N GLY A 139 -58.07 -1.84 -19.73
CA GLY A 139 -59.50 -1.86 -19.39
C GLY A 139 -60.14 -0.51 -19.05
#